data_AF-A0A0P0VEP5-F1
#
_entry.id   AF-A0A0P0VEP5-F1
#
_cell.length_a   1.000
_cell.length_b   1.000
_cell.length_c   1.000
_cell.angle_alpha   90.00
_cell.angle_beta   90.00
_cell.angle_gamma   90.00
#
_symmetry.space_group_name_H-M   'P 1'
#
loop_
_entity.id
_entity.type
_entity.pdbx_description
1 polymer ?
#
loop_
_entity_poly.entity_id
_entity_poly.type
_entity_poly.pdbx_seq_one_letter_code
_entity_poly.pdbx_strand_id
1 'polypeptide(L)'
;MDGIDAELARAQEERKKMEEALAAGAPMAVSSVTFDTDLYGGGGSDPNRFAGYDTSIPASEDDAPEDESEAAVNPAARRLASYTGHAVAAPDIPRAAEDDGLPKKSQRIIDREDDYRRRRLARIISPERHDPFAAGEATPDPSVRTYADAMRENDLQKQKEQLLRDIAQKKKGRGGEGQGEEGRA
;
A
#
# COMPACT_ATOMS: atom_id res chain seq x y z
N MET A 1 -24.17 -41.84 -18.85
CA MET A 1 -24.26 -40.53 -18.19
C MET A 1 -24.72 -40.67 -16.74
N ASP A 2 -25.38 -41.77 -16.39
CA ASP A 2 -26.09 -41.98 -15.12
C ASP A 2 -25.22 -42.06 -13.84
N GLY A 3 -23.91 -42.32 -13.96
CA GLY A 3 -23.01 -42.41 -12.80
C GLY A 3 -22.70 -41.06 -12.16
N ILE A 4 -22.52 -40.02 -12.99
CA ILE A 4 -22.20 -38.66 -12.53
C ILE A 4 -23.43 -38.04 -11.86
N ASP A 5 -24.62 -38.27 -12.41
CA ASP A 5 -25.87 -37.77 -11.83
C ASP A 5 -26.17 -38.43 -10.46
N ALA A 6 -25.84 -39.72 -10.30
CA ALA A 6 -25.98 -40.43 -9.02
C ALA A 6 -24.98 -39.92 -7.96
N GLU A 7 -23.75 -39.60 -8.36
CA GLU A 7 -22.76 -38.97 -7.47
C GLU A 7 -23.18 -37.54 -7.09
N LEU A 8 -23.71 -36.77 -8.05
CA LEU A 8 -24.20 -35.42 -7.80
C LEU A 8 -25.39 -35.41 -6.82
N ALA A 9 -26.29 -36.38 -6.95
CA ALA A 9 -27.42 -36.55 -6.03
C ALA A 9 -26.95 -36.86 -4.60
N ARG A 10 -25.98 -37.77 -4.43
CA ARG A 10 -25.41 -38.08 -3.12
C ARG A 10 -24.71 -36.88 -2.49
N ALA A 11 -23.93 -36.14 -3.27
CA ALA A 11 -23.26 -34.93 -2.80
C ALA A 11 -24.25 -33.84 -2.36
N GLN A 12 -25.38 -33.70 -3.06
CA GLN A 12 -26.44 -32.76 -2.69
C GLN A 12 -27.17 -33.19 -1.41
N GLU A 13 -27.43 -34.49 -1.22
CA GLU A 13 -28.03 -35.03 0.00
C GLU A 13 -27.12 -34.82 1.22
N GLU A 14 -25.82 -35.08 1.09
CA GLU A 14 -24.83 -34.82 2.14
C GLU A 14 -24.76 -33.34 2.50
N ARG A 15 -24.76 -32.45 1.49
CA ARG A 15 -24.76 -31.00 1.70
C ARG A 15 -26.01 -30.52 2.42
N LYS A 16 -27.18 -31.03 2.04
CA LYS A 16 -28.46 -30.70 2.69
C LYS A 16 -28.48 -31.17 4.14
N LYS A 17 -27.94 -32.35 4.43
CA LYS A 17 -27.84 -32.89 5.79
C LYS A 17 -26.89 -32.07 6.67
N MET A 18 -25.76 -31.63 6.12
CA MET A 18 -24.84 -30.73 6.84
C MET A 18 -25.46 -29.34 7.07
N GLU A 19 -26.19 -28.80 6.10
CA GLU A 19 -26.89 -27.52 6.23
C GLU A 19 -28.01 -27.57 7.28
N GLU A 20 -28.76 -28.68 7.35
CA GLU A 20 -29.78 -28.90 8.38
C GLU A 20 -29.16 -29.05 9.77
N ALA A 21 -28.03 -29.76 9.89
CA ALA A 21 -27.28 -29.86 11.14
C ALA A 21 -26.71 -28.49 11.58
N LEU A 22 -26.23 -27.67 10.63
CA LEU A 22 -25.74 -26.31 10.87
C LEU A 22 -26.89 -25.38 11.31
N ALA A 23 -28.06 -25.48 10.66
CA ALA A 23 -29.25 -24.72 11.03
C ALA A 23 -29.82 -25.13 12.40
N ALA A 24 -29.66 -26.39 12.80
CA ALA A 24 -30.02 -26.90 14.12
C ALA A 24 -29.04 -26.47 15.24
N GLY A 25 -28.03 -25.66 14.92
CA GLY A 25 -27.08 -25.12 15.90
C GLY A 25 -26.06 -26.16 16.36
N ALA A 26 -25.84 -27.24 15.62
CA ALA A 26 -24.73 -28.13 15.90
C ALA A 26 -23.41 -27.33 15.79
N PRO A 27 -22.53 -27.38 16.79
CA PRO A 27 -21.25 -26.71 16.71
C PRO A 27 -20.51 -27.29 15.52
N MET A 28 -20.11 -26.44 14.57
CA MET A 28 -19.15 -26.80 13.53
C MET A 28 -17.86 -27.18 14.25
N ALA A 29 -17.68 -28.47 14.52
CA ALA A 29 -16.43 -28.95 15.06
C ALA A 29 -15.36 -28.61 14.02
N VAL A 30 -14.24 -28.04 14.46
CA VAL A 30 -13.10 -27.76 13.56
C VAL A 30 -12.65 -29.05 12.84
N SER A 31 -12.97 -30.22 13.42
CA SER A 31 -12.76 -31.54 12.82
C SER A 31 -13.76 -31.95 11.73
N SER A 32 -14.92 -31.30 11.59
CA SER A 32 -15.93 -31.62 10.56
C SER A 32 -15.77 -30.80 9.28
N VAL A 33 -14.87 -29.83 9.27
CA VAL A 33 -14.50 -29.08 8.06
C VAL A 33 -13.32 -29.79 7.41
N THR A 34 -13.47 -30.15 6.14
CA THR A 34 -12.44 -30.80 5.31
C THR A 34 -11.35 -29.79 4.95
N PHE A 35 -10.43 -29.54 5.87
CA PHE A 35 -9.19 -28.80 5.57
C PHE A 35 -8.15 -29.76 4.96
N ASP A 36 -7.21 -29.24 4.16
CA ASP A 36 -6.03 -29.98 3.69
C ASP A 36 -5.14 -30.35 4.88
N THR A 37 -5.48 -31.47 5.53
CA THR A 37 -4.80 -31.97 6.72
C THR A 37 -3.39 -32.46 6.40
N ASP A 38 -3.15 -32.88 5.17
CA ASP A 38 -1.85 -33.27 4.65
C ASP A 38 -0.90 -32.09 4.47
N LEU A 39 -1.42 -30.94 4.03
CA LEU A 39 -0.61 -29.74 3.80
C LEU A 39 -0.37 -28.93 5.08
N TYR A 40 -1.37 -28.87 5.98
CA TYR A 40 -1.34 -27.99 7.16
C TYR A 40 -1.13 -28.73 8.51
N GLY A 41 -0.66 -29.98 8.49
CA GLY A 41 -0.29 -30.68 9.72
C GLY A 41 -1.50 -31.08 10.58
N GLY A 42 -2.55 -31.59 9.93
CA GLY A 42 -3.60 -32.42 10.51
C GLY A 42 -4.19 -31.92 11.81
N GLY A 43 -5.03 -30.88 11.75
CA GLY A 43 -6.06 -30.58 12.76
C GLY A 43 -5.61 -30.80 14.21
N GLY A 44 -4.46 -30.23 14.61
CA GLY A 44 -3.96 -30.31 15.98
C GLY A 44 -3.60 -31.70 16.52
N SER A 45 -3.65 -32.75 15.70
CA SER A 45 -3.46 -34.13 16.13
C SER A 45 -2.02 -34.64 15.98
N ASP A 46 -1.14 -33.92 15.29
CA ASP A 46 0.28 -34.28 15.23
C ASP A 46 1.00 -33.80 16.51
N PRO A 47 1.50 -34.71 17.37
CA PRO A 47 2.23 -34.33 18.58
C PRO A 47 3.51 -33.55 18.29
N ASN A 48 4.07 -33.66 17.08
CA ASN A 48 5.33 -33.02 16.70
C ASN A 48 5.15 -31.72 15.90
N ARG A 49 3.92 -31.22 15.73
CA ARG A 49 3.65 -29.98 14.98
C ARG A 49 4.44 -28.75 15.46
N PHE A 50 4.88 -28.77 16.72
CA PHE A 50 5.66 -27.70 17.35
C PHE A 50 7.12 -28.07 17.61
N ALA A 51 7.60 -29.23 17.13
CA ALA A 51 9.00 -29.60 17.29
C ALA A 51 9.90 -28.54 16.63
N GLY A 52 10.78 -27.92 17.42
CA GLY A 52 11.69 -26.86 16.97
C GLY A 52 11.16 -25.43 17.13
N TYR A 53 9.94 -25.25 17.63
CA TYR A 53 9.43 -23.93 18.02
C TYR A 53 9.46 -23.77 19.54
N ASP A 54 9.65 -22.53 20.00
CA ASP A 54 9.50 -22.18 21.41
C ASP A 54 8.01 -22.20 21.78
N THR A 55 7.63 -23.09 22.70
CA THR A 55 6.24 -23.25 23.14
C THR A 55 5.84 -22.30 24.27
N SER A 56 6.75 -21.43 24.71
CA SER A 56 6.52 -20.48 25.79
C SER A 56 7.23 -19.16 25.50
N ILE A 57 6.55 -18.05 25.76
CA ILE A 57 7.13 -16.71 25.73
C ILE A 57 7.50 -16.33 27.19
N PRO A 58 8.66 -15.71 27.44
CA PRO A 58 9.01 -15.20 28.76
C PRO A 58 7.92 -14.30 29.36
N ALA A 59 7.60 -14.48 30.65
CA ALA A 59 6.58 -13.67 31.32
C ALA A 59 7.09 -12.26 31.69
N SER A 60 8.41 -12.08 31.74
CA SER A 60 9.10 -10.84 32.04
C SER A 60 10.39 -10.73 31.22
N GLU A 61 10.92 -9.51 31.06
CA GLU A 61 12.17 -9.28 30.32
C GLU A 61 13.39 -9.87 31.04
N ASP A 62 13.29 -10.08 32.37
CA ASP A 62 14.30 -10.78 33.19
C ASP A 62 14.26 -12.31 33.01
N ASP A 63 13.13 -12.89 32.58
CA ASP A 63 13.00 -14.33 32.27
C ASP A 63 13.31 -14.64 30.80
N ALA A 64 13.60 -13.63 29.98
CA ALA A 64 14.07 -13.87 28.63
C ALA A 64 15.42 -14.58 28.72
N PRO A 65 15.64 -15.69 27.99
CA PRO A 65 16.98 -16.23 27.88
C PRO A 65 17.86 -15.09 27.38
N GLU A 66 18.87 -14.72 28.17
CA GLU A 66 19.90 -13.79 27.71
C GLU A 66 20.40 -14.35 26.39
N ASP A 67 20.07 -13.67 25.30
CA ASP A 67 20.49 -14.05 23.98
C ASP A 67 22.00 -13.80 23.95
N GLU A 68 22.75 -14.81 24.41
CA GLU A 68 24.22 -14.89 24.35
C GLU A 68 24.71 -14.98 22.90
N SER A 69 23.89 -14.60 21.91
CA SER A 69 24.38 -14.12 20.64
C SER A 69 25.09 -12.77 20.84
N GLU A 70 26.25 -12.83 21.52
CA GLU A 70 27.46 -12.05 21.28
C GLU A 70 27.34 -11.45 19.89
N ALA A 71 26.91 -10.19 19.85
CA ALA A 71 26.44 -9.49 18.66
C ALA A 71 27.37 -9.86 17.53
N ALA A 72 26.93 -10.78 16.66
CA ALA A 72 27.83 -11.51 15.77
C ALA A 72 28.56 -10.46 14.95
N VAL A 73 29.79 -10.15 15.37
CA VAL A 73 30.52 -8.98 14.87
C VAL A 73 30.90 -9.37 13.46
N ASN A 74 30.06 -8.94 12.52
CA ASN A 74 30.12 -9.35 11.13
C ASN A 74 31.58 -9.24 10.68
N PRO A 75 32.22 -10.34 10.24
CA PRO A 75 33.63 -10.28 9.84
C PRO A 75 33.84 -9.28 8.68
N ALA A 76 32.78 -8.97 7.91
CA ALA A 76 32.82 -7.90 6.92
C ALA A 76 32.99 -6.50 7.54
N ALA A 77 32.41 -6.24 8.71
CA ALA A 77 32.58 -4.96 9.42
C ALA A 77 34.03 -4.77 9.90
N ARG A 78 34.68 -5.84 10.39
CA ARG A 78 36.11 -5.81 10.74
C ARG A 78 37.01 -5.59 9.52
N ARG A 79 36.63 -6.12 8.35
CA ARG A 79 37.38 -5.88 7.09
C ARG A 79 37.16 -4.47 6.54
N LEU A 80 35.96 -3.91 6.63
CA LEU A 80 35.68 -2.54 6.21
C LEU A 80 36.51 -1.52 7.00
N ALA A 81 36.77 -1.75 8.29
CA ALA A 81 37.65 -0.90 9.09
C ALA A 81 39.11 -0.83 8.57
N SER A 82 39.56 -1.83 7.79
CA SER A 82 40.88 -1.78 7.14
C SER A 82 40.88 -1.08 5.78
N TYR A 83 39.71 -0.82 5.19
CA TYR A 83 39.58 -0.13 3.89
C TYR A 83 39.18 1.35 4.00
N THR A 84 39.03 1.89 5.22
CA THR A 84 38.72 3.30 5.48
C THR A 84 39.97 4.19 5.39
N GLY A 85 40.65 4.18 4.24
CA GLY A 85 41.81 5.06 3.97
C GLY A 85 41.48 6.57 3.85
N HIS A 86 40.22 6.95 4.02
CA HIS A 86 39.71 8.31 3.75
C HIS A 86 39.33 9.07 5.03
N ALA A 87 39.27 8.42 6.19
CA ALA A 87 38.89 9.10 7.44
C ALA A 87 40.07 9.84 8.12
N VAL A 88 41.30 9.32 7.99
CA VAL A 88 42.48 9.93 8.64
C VAL A 88 43.13 11.02 7.78
N ALA A 89 42.94 10.98 6.46
CA ALA A 89 43.49 11.99 5.54
C ALA A 89 42.56 13.22 5.33
N ALA A 90 41.35 13.20 5.87
CA ALA A 90 40.33 14.21 5.55
C ALA A 90 40.47 15.60 6.21
N PRO A 91 41.13 15.83 7.36
CA PRO A 91 41.10 17.17 7.96
C PRO A 91 41.94 18.21 7.21
N ASP A 92 42.98 17.79 6.49
CA ASP A 92 43.96 18.69 5.85
C ASP A 92 43.71 18.92 4.36
N ILE A 93 42.68 18.30 3.79
CA ILE A 93 42.27 18.60 2.41
C ILE A 93 41.49 19.91 2.49
N PRO A 94 41.98 21.04 1.94
CA PRO A 94 41.15 22.22 1.80
C PRO A 94 39.96 21.77 0.96
N ARG A 95 38.78 21.68 1.58
CA ARG A 95 37.53 21.50 0.86
C ARG A 95 37.46 22.71 -0.04
N ALA A 96 37.84 22.52 -1.31
CA ALA A 96 37.75 23.56 -2.32
C ALA A 96 36.37 24.14 -2.14
N ALA A 97 36.33 25.43 -1.76
CA ALA A 97 35.09 26.14 -1.54
C ALA A 97 34.21 25.76 -2.72
N GLU A 98 33.12 25.05 -2.44
CA GLU A 98 32.25 24.48 -3.46
C GLU A 98 31.50 25.63 -4.13
N ASP A 99 32.24 26.42 -4.87
CA ASP A 99 31.85 27.51 -5.75
C ASP A 99 32.59 27.25 -7.06
N ASP A 100 32.48 26.01 -7.55
CA ASP A 100 32.61 25.74 -8.98
C ASP A 100 31.57 26.64 -9.63
N GLY A 101 32.00 27.75 -10.24
CA GLY A 101 31.16 28.84 -10.78
C GLY A 101 30.14 28.46 -11.86
N LEU A 102 29.80 27.18 -11.97
CA LEU A 102 28.59 26.70 -12.59
C LEU A 102 27.41 26.91 -11.63
N PRO A 103 26.27 27.44 -12.10
CA PRO A 103 25.06 27.49 -11.28
C PRO A 103 24.71 26.05 -10.87
N LYS A 104 24.84 25.74 -9.57
CA LYS A 104 24.43 24.46 -9.01
C LYS A 104 22.95 24.28 -9.29
N LYS A 105 22.62 23.51 -10.36
CA LYS A 105 21.25 23.06 -10.63
C LYS A 105 20.74 22.45 -9.32
N SER A 106 19.59 22.90 -8.85
CA SER A 106 19.10 22.45 -7.56
C SER A 106 18.97 20.92 -7.52
N GLN A 107 19.29 20.35 -6.35
CA GLN A 107 19.25 18.90 -6.14
C GLN A 107 17.82 18.37 -6.02
N ARG A 108 16.83 19.27 -5.85
CA ARG A 108 15.43 18.92 -5.72
C ARG A 108 14.85 18.57 -7.09
N ILE A 109 14.13 17.46 -7.15
CA ILE A 109 13.47 17.01 -8.39
C ILE A 109 12.43 18.03 -8.86
N ILE A 110 11.71 18.68 -7.93
CA ILE A 110 10.63 19.64 -8.18
C ILE A 110 11.06 20.79 -9.09
N ASP A 111 12.31 21.23 -8.96
CA ASP A 111 12.83 22.37 -9.71
C ASP A 111 13.20 22.00 -11.15
N ARG A 112 13.36 20.70 -11.43
CA ARG A 112 13.66 20.13 -12.75
C ARG A 112 12.40 19.75 -13.54
N GLU A 113 11.22 20.01 -12.98
CA GLU A 113 9.94 19.59 -13.54
C GLU A 113 9.15 20.73 -14.17
N ASP A 114 8.49 20.44 -15.30
CA ASP A 114 7.58 21.36 -15.99
C ASP A 114 6.31 21.64 -15.18
N ASP A 115 5.61 22.74 -15.51
CA ASP A 115 4.37 23.15 -14.84
C ASP A 115 3.30 22.04 -14.80
N TYR A 116 3.17 21.26 -15.88
CA TYR A 116 2.23 20.13 -15.92
C TYR A 116 2.55 19.06 -14.86
N ARG A 117 3.83 18.76 -14.65
CA ARG A 117 4.28 17.79 -13.65
C ARG A 117 4.11 18.32 -12.23
N ARG A 118 4.36 19.61 -12.02
CA ARG A 118 4.15 20.29 -10.74
C ARG A 118 2.69 20.29 -10.28
N ARG A 119 1.72 20.24 -11.20
CA ARG A 119 0.29 20.11 -10.85
C ARG A 119 0.02 18.93 -9.92
N ARG A 120 0.83 17.86 -9.97
CA ARG A 120 0.66 16.72 -9.06
C ARG A 120 0.80 17.09 -7.59
N LEU A 121 1.64 18.08 -7.26
CA LEU A 121 1.90 18.51 -5.89
C LEU A 121 0.70 19.27 -5.30
N ALA A 122 -0.07 19.95 -6.17
CA ALA A 122 -1.30 20.64 -5.79
C ALA A 122 -2.53 19.71 -5.77
N ARG A 123 -2.41 18.47 -6.25
CA ARG A 123 -3.50 17.49 -6.13
C ARG A 123 -3.53 16.98 -4.71
N ILE A 124 -4.73 17.00 -4.11
CA ILE A 124 -5.02 16.25 -2.88
C ILE A 124 -5.05 14.77 -3.31
N ILE A 125 -3.89 14.10 -3.23
CA ILE A 125 -3.68 12.74 -3.78
C ILE A 125 -4.62 11.70 -3.15
N SER A 126 -5.13 12.00 -1.98
CA SER A 126 -6.24 11.29 -1.35
C SER A 126 -6.68 12.13 -0.15
N PRO A 127 -7.99 12.26 0.13
CA PRO A 127 -8.39 12.58 1.49
C PRO A 127 -7.71 11.59 2.43
N GLU A 128 -7.35 12.00 3.64
CA GLU A 128 -6.99 11.05 4.68
C GLU A 128 -8.10 9.99 4.72
N ARG A 129 -7.75 8.73 4.42
CA ARG A 129 -8.75 7.68 4.25
C ARG A 129 -9.49 7.61 5.57
N HIS A 130 -10.78 7.93 5.57
CA HIS A 130 -11.60 7.67 6.74
C HIS A 130 -11.48 6.18 7.02
N ASP A 131 -10.82 5.84 8.13
CA ASP A 131 -10.80 4.49 8.65
C ASP A 131 -12.18 4.23 9.27
N PRO A 132 -13.01 3.37 8.66
CA PRO A 132 -14.35 3.09 9.18
C PRO A 132 -14.30 2.35 10.53
N PHE A 133 -13.12 1.87 10.96
CA PHE A 133 -12.92 1.15 12.21
C PHE A 133 -12.32 2.02 13.32
N ALA A 134 -11.76 3.20 12.98
CA ALA A 134 -11.19 4.11 13.98
C ALA A 134 -12.25 4.68 14.94
N ALA A 135 -13.52 4.73 14.54
CA ALA A 135 -14.64 5.21 15.36
C ALA A 135 -15.53 4.08 15.94
N GLY A 136 -15.16 2.81 15.76
CA GLY A 136 -15.98 1.66 16.18
C GLY A 136 -17.27 1.48 15.37
N GLU A 137 -18.35 0.99 16.00
CA GLU A 137 -19.69 0.76 15.39
C GLU A 137 -20.49 2.05 15.11
N ALA A 138 -19.88 3.24 15.28
CA ALA A 138 -20.57 4.49 15.03
C ALA A 138 -20.77 4.73 13.53
N THR A 139 -22.03 4.80 13.09
CA THR A 139 -22.42 5.19 11.72
C THR A 139 -21.64 6.44 11.29
N PRO A 140 -20.94 6.43 10.13
CA PRO A 140 -20.13 7.55 9.70
C PRO A 140 -20.93 8.86 9.72
N ASP A 141 -20.46 9.84 10.48
CA ASP A 141 -21.08 11.17 10.56
C ASP A 141 -21.16 11.77 9.13
N PRO A 142 -22.34 12.27 8.67
CA PRO A 142 -22.50 12.86 7.34
C PRO A 142 -21.57 14.04 7.05
N SER A 143 -20.94 14.62 8.08
CA SER A 143 -19.88 15.64 7.95
C SER A 143 -18.55 15.06 7.43
N VAL A 144 -18.35 13.75 7.54
CA VAL A 144 -17.09 13.07 7.21
C VAL A 144 -17.03 12.79 5.71
N ARG A 145 -16.02 13.38 5.05
CA ARG A 145 -15.80 13.20 3.62
C ARG A 145 -15.37 11.77 3.33
N THR A 146 -16.17 11.06 2.55
CA THR A 146 -15.90 9.68 2.14
C THR A 146 -15.08 9.62 0.84
N TYR A 147 -14.53 8.44 0.52
CA TYR A 147 -13.90 8.20 -0.78
C TYR A 147 -14.85 8.50 -1.97
N ALA A 148 -16.15 8.23 -1.80
CA ALA A 148 -17.15 8.52 -2.83
C ALA A 148 -17.30 10.04 -3.07
N ASP A 149 -17.22 10.86 -2.01
CA ASP A 149 -17.24 12.32 -2.13
C ASP A 149 -16.00 12.83 -2.87
N ALA A 150 -14.82 12.28 -2.55
CA ALA A 150 -13.57 12.66 -3.18
C ALA A 150 -13.53 12.31 -4.67
N MET A 151 -14.09 11.15 -5.05
CA MET A 151 -14.24 10.77 -6.45
C MET A 151 -15.19 11.73 -7.20
N ARG A 152 -16.35 12.05 -6.59
CA ARG A 152 -17.28 13.06 -7.15
C ARG A 152 -16.61 14.43 -7.32
N GLU A 153 -15.84 14.87 -6.34
CA GLU A 153 -15.12 16.15 -6.42
C GLU A 153 -14.05 16.14 -7.52
N ASN A 154 -13.28 15.05 -7.64
CA ASN A 154 -12.29 14.88 -8.69
C ASN A 154 -12.91 14.94 -10.09
N ASP A 155 -14.07 14.31 -10.29
CA ASP A 155 -14.76 14.34 -11.57
C ASP A 155 -15.34 15.73 -11.88
N LEU A 156 -15.88 16.43 -10.88
CA LEU A 156 -16.30 17.83 -11.02
C LEU A 156 -15.12 18.75 -11.36
N GLN A 157 -13.94 18.54 -10.77
CA GLN A 157 -12.74 19.30 -11.09
C GLN A 157 -12.28 19.08 -12.54
N LYS A 158 -12.30 17.83 -13.03
CA LYS A 158 -11.99 17.52 -14.45
C LYS A 158 -12.96 18.21 -15.39
N GLN A 159 -14.26 18.16 -15.09
CA GLN A 159 -15.30 18.84 -15.88
C GLN A 159 -15.10 20.35 -15.91
N LYS A 160 -14.79 20.97 -14.76
CA LYS A 160 -14.46 22.41 -14.68
C LYS A 160 -13.23 22.75 -15.51
N GLU A 161 -12.18 21.94 -15.47
CA GLU A 161 -10.98 22.18 -16.28
C GLU A 161 -11.27 22.06 -17.79
N GLN A 162 -12.08 21.07 -18.21
CA GLN A 162 -12.53 20.94 -19.59
C GLN A 162 -13.36 22.16 -20.05
N LEU A 163 -14.34 22.58 -19.24
CA LEU A 163 -15.15 23.78 -19.53
C LEU A 163 -14.27 25.03 -19.69
N LEU A 164 -13.30 25.23 -18.80
CA LEU A 164 -12.37 26.37 -18.89
C LEU A 164 -11.52 26.32 -20.17
N ARG A 165 -11.06 25.13 -20.58
CA ARG A 165 -10.35 24.96 -21.86
C ARG A 165 -11.25 25.28 -23.05
N ASP A 166 -12.50 24.82 -23.05
CA ASP A 166 -13.46 25.09 -24.12
C ASP A 166 -13.79 26.58 -24.22
N ILE A 167 -13.95 27.27 -23.09
CA ILE A 167 -14.15 28.73 -23.03
C ILE A 167 -12.93 29.46 -23.60
N ALA A 168 -11.72 29.04 -23.22
CA ALA A 168 -10.48 29.63 -23.72
C ALA A 168 -10.33 29.42 -25.25
N GLN A 169 -10.64 28.22 -25.75
CA GLN A 169 -10.65 27.92 -27.19
C GLN A 169 -11.69 28.77 -27.94
N LYS A 170 -12.93 28.85 -27.44
CA LYS A 170 -13.98 29.70 -28.03
C LYS A 170 -13.58 31.17 -28.05
N LYS A 171 -12.98 31.69 -26.97
CA LYS A 171 -12.50 33.08 -26.90
C LYS A 171 -11.39 33.34 -27.92
N LYS A 172 -10.47 32.38 -28.12
CA LYS A 172 -9.40 32.48 -29.12
C LYS A 172 -9.95 32.43 -30.56
N GLY A 173 -10.93 31.58 -30.84
CA GLY A 173 -11.59 31.51 -32.15
C GLY A 173 -12.35 32.80 -32.49
N ARG A 174 -13.17 33.29 -31.56
CA ARG A 174 -13.95 34.53 -31.74
C ARG A 174 -13.08 35.79 -31.88
N GLY A 175 -11.93 35.82 -31.20
CA GLY A 175 -10.96 36.92 -31.32
C GLY A 175 -10.15 36.88 -32.62
N GLY A 176 -10.01 35.71 -33.24
CA GLY A 176 -9.32 35.55 -34.52
C GLY A 176 -10.19 35.90 -35.73
N GLU A 177 -11.50 35.67 -35.65
CA GLU A 177 -12.44 36.00 -36.73
C GLU A 177 -12.67 37.51 -36.88
N GLY A 178 -12.49 38.31 -35.80
CA GLY A 178 -12.68 39.76 -35.84
C GLY A 178 -11.47 40.61 -36.26
N GLN A 179 -10.28 40.01 -36.45
CA GLN A 179 -9.06 40.75 -36.82
C GLN A 179 -8.63 40.54 -38.27
N GLY A 180 -9.41 39.80 -39.07
CA GLY A 180 -9.10 39.47 -40.47
C GLY A 180 -9.72 40.37 -41.54
N GLU A 181 -10.65 41.27 -41.21
CA GLU A 181 -11.41 42.04 -42.21
C GLU A 181 -11.12 43.55 -42.27
N GLU A 182 -10.33 44.13 -41.35
CA GLU A 182 -10.01 45.58 -41.37
C GLU A 182 -8.75 45.96 -42.19
N GLY A 183 -8.20 45.04 -42.99
CA GLY A 183 -6.94 45.23 -43.74
C GLY A 183 -7.04 45.28 -45.26
N ARG A 184 -8.24 45.31 -45.85
CA ARG A 184 -8.44 45.41 -47.31
C ARG A 184 -9.23 46.66 -47.66
N ALA A 185 -8.52 47.77 -47.83
CA ALA A 185 -8.96 48.94 -48.60
C ALA A 185 -7.96 49.15 -49.76
#